data_AF-A0A785UY42-F1
#
_entry.id   AF-A0A785UY42-F1
#
_cell.length_a   1.000
_cell.length_b   1.000
_cell.length_c   1.000
_cell.angle_alpha   90.00
_cell.angle_beta   90.00
_cell.angle_gamma   90.00
#
_symmetry.space_group_name_H-M   'P 1'
#
loop_
_entity.id
_entity.type
_entity.pdbx_description
1 polymer ?
#
loop_
_entity_poly.entity_id
_entity_poly.type
_entity_poly.pdbx_seq_one_letter_code
_entity_poly.pdbx_strand_id
1 'polypeptide(L)'
;MCQVFGVSRSGYYNWVQHEPSDRKQSDERLKLEIKVAHIRTRETYGTRRLQTELAENGIIVGRDRLARLRKELRLRCKQKRKFRATTNSNHNLPVAPNLLNQTFAP
;
A
#
# COMPACT_ATOMS: atom_id res chain seq x y z
N MET A 1 -32.66 -22.45 10.75
CA MET A 1 -31.22 -22.16 10.61
C MET A 1 -30.36 -23.05 11.51
N CYS A 2 -30.43 -22.95 12.85
CA CYS A 2 -29.59 -23.75 13.76
C CYS A 2 -29.76 -25.28 13.62
N GLN A 3 -31.01 -25.77 13.50
CA GLN A 3 -31.30 -27.20 13.27
C GLN A 3 -30.79 -27.71 11.92
N VAL A 4 -30.80 -26.87 10.89
CA VAL A 4 -30.33 -27.22 9.54
C VAL A 4 -28.81 -27.41 9.51
N PHE A 5 -28.08 -26.62 10.31
CA PHE A 5 -26.61 -26.66 10.39
C PHE A 5 -26.09 -27.47 11.60
N GLY A 6 -26.95 -28.11 12.39
CA GLY A 6 -26.55 -28.91 13.56
C GLY A 6 -25.90 -28.12 14.70
N VAL A 7 -26.13 -26.81 14.79
CA VAL A 7 -25.54 -25.92 15.82
C VAL A 7 -26.52 -25.65 16.95
N SER A 8 -26.03 -25.52 18.18
CA SER A 8 -26.88 -25.13 19.32
C SER A 8 -27.40 -23.69 19.15
N ARG A 9 -28.63 -23.43 19.60
CA ARG A 9 -29.22 -22.09 19.59
C ARG A 9 -28.38 -21.09 20.40
N SER A 10 -27.90 -21.50 21.57
CA SER A 10 -27.05 -20.66 22.43
C SER A 10 -25.71 -20.33 21.77
N GLY A 11 -25.07 -21.31 21.11
CA GLY A 11 -23.83 -21.08 20.38
C GLY A 11 -24.01 -20.13 19.19
N TYR A 12 -25.12 -20.27 18.47
CA TYR A 12 -25.48 -19.35 17.39
C TYR A 12 -25.63 -17.91 17.90
N TYR A 13 -26.42 -17.69 18.95
CA TYR A 13 -26.61 -16.34 19.48
C TYR A 13 -25.35 -15.77 20.13
N ASN A 14 -24.54 -16.58 20.81
CA ASN A 14 -23.23 -16.15 21.30
C ASN A 14 -22.32 -15.68 20.16
N TRP A 15 -22.31 -16.39 19.03
CA TRP A 15 -21.52 -15.98 17.86
C TRP A 15 -22.07 -14.69 17.23
N VAL A 16 -23.40 -14.58 17.08
CA VAL A 16 -24.05 -13.38 16.51
C VAL A 16 -23.80 -12.14 17.37
N GLN A 17 -23.87 -12.29 18.70
CA GLN A 17 -23.69 -11.19 19.66
C GLN A 17 -22.23 -10.99 20.07
N HIS A 18 -21.29 -11.73 19.48
CA HIS A 18 -19.90 -11.65 19.89
C HIS A 18 -19.30 -10.31 19.49
N GLU A 19 -18.86 -9.54 20.49
CA GLU A 19 -18.11 -8.31 20.27
C GLU A 19 -16.73 -8.59 19.65
N PRO A 20 -16.16 -7.67 18.86
CA PRO A 20 -14.81 -7.85 18.33
C PRO A 20 -13.81 -8.09 19.45
N SER A 21 -12.97 -9.13 19.34
CA SER A 21 -11.90 -9.36 20.30
C SER A 21 -10.94 -8.18 20.37
N ASP A 22 -10.24 -8.00 21.49
CA ASP A 22 -9.26 -6.93 21.68
C ASP A 22 -8.24 -6.85 20.54
N ARG A 23 -7.81 -8.01 20.05
CA ARG A 23 -6.92 -8.09 18.90
C ARG A 23 -7.55 -7.49 17.65
N LYS A 24 -8.82 -7.81 17.36
CA LYS A 24 -9.56 -7.28 16.21
C LYS A 24 -9.77 -5.77 16.35
N GLN A 25 -10.12 -5.29 17.54
CA GLN A 25 -10.23 -3.85 17.81
C GLN A 25 -8.89 -3.12 17.60
N SER A 26 -7.80 -3.68 18.12
CA SER A 26 -6.46 -3.11 17.94
C SER A 26 -6.01 -3.12 16.47
N ASP A 27 -6.37 -4.16 15.71
CA ASP A 27 -6.11 -4.23 14.28
C ASP A 27 -6.90 -3.17 13.50
N GLU A 28 -8.17 -2.90 13.86
CA GLU A 28 -8.96 -1.86 13.22
C GLU A 28 -8.41 -0.44 13.49
N ARG A 29 -7.98 -0.16 14.74
CA ARG A 29 -7.27 1.09 15.06
C ARG A 29 -5.99 1.22 14.23
N LEU A 30 -5.19 0.16 14.18
CA LEU A 30 -3.95 0.13 13.40
C LEU A 30 -4.19 0.26 11.89
N LYS A 31 -5.27 -0.31 11.35
CA LYS A 31 -5.66 -0.15 9.94
C LYS A 31 -5.89 1.32 9.59
N LEU A 32 -6.47 2.10 10.49
CA LEU A 32 -6.71 3.53 10.30
C LEU A 32 -5.37 4.28 10.21
N GLU A 33 -4.47 4.04 11.15
CA GLU A 33 -3.12 4.63 11.17
C GLU A 33 -2.32 4.26 9.90
N ILE A 34 -2.40 3.00 9.47
CA ILE A 34 -1.76 2.53 8.23
C ILE A 34 -2.29 3.31 7.02
N LYS A 35 -3.60 3.56 6.94
CA LYS A 35 -4.18 4.35 5.83
C LYS A 35 -3.68 5.79 5.85
N VAL A 36 -3.69 6.43 7.01
CA VAL A 36 -3.23 7.81 7.18
C VAL A 36 -1.75 7.93 6.77
N ALA A 37 -0.88 7.06 7.30
CA ALA A 37 0.53 7.04 6.94
C ALA A 37 0.76 6.72 5.45
N HIS A 38 -0.07 5.86 4.85
CA HIS A 38 0.01 5.55 3.42
C HIS A 38 -0.31 6.76 2.54
N ILE A 39 -1.35 7.53 2.88
CA ILE A 39 -1.72 8.75 2.16
C ILE A 39 -0.65 9.84 2.38
N ARG A 40 -0.18 10.03 3.61
CA ARG A 40 0.88 10.98 3.97
C ARG A 40 2.16 10.77 3.15
N THR A 41 2.53 9.51 2.94
CA THR A 41 3.72 9.11 2.16
C THR A 41 3.47 9.02 0.65
N ARG A 42 2.37 9.61 0.17
CA ARG A 42 1.96 9.63 -1.25
C ARG A 42 1.88 8.24 -1.87
N GLU A 43 1.48 7.27 -1.06
CA GLU A 43 1.33 5.86 -1.43
C GLU A 43 2.63 5.18 -1.87
N THR A 44 3.80 5.77 -1.61
CA THR A 44 5.07 5.22 -2.12
C THR A 44 5.68 4.17 -1.18
N TYR A 45 5.39 4.24 0.11
CA TYR A 45 6.10 3.44 1.10
C TYR A 45 5.61 2.00 1.16
N GLY A 46 6.55 1.07 1.01
CA GLY A 46 6.38 -0.37 1.26
C GLY A 46 6.36 -0.71 2.76
N THR A 47 6.15 -1.98 3.10
CA THR A 47 5.99 -2.42 4.50
C THR A 47 7.18 -2.01 5.38
N ARG A 48 8.41 -2.14 4.89
CA ARG A 48 9.62 -1.75 5.65
C ARG A 48 9.66 -0.26 5.96
N ARG A 49 9.52 0.61 4.95
CA ARG A 49 9.56 2.07 5.14
C ARG A 49 8.38 2.56 5.98
N LEU A 50 7.20 1.98 5.77
CA LEU A 50 6.02 2.32 6.55
C LEU A 50 6.14 1.88 8.02
N GLN A 51 6.86 0.79 8.31
CA GLN A 51 7.13 0.38 9.69
C GLN A 51 7.98 1.41 10.42
N THR A 52 9.05 1.91 9.77
CA THR A 52 9.88 2.98 10.32
C THR A 52 9.07 4.25 10.56
N GLU A 53 8.29 4.67 9.57
CA GLU A 53 7.39 5.84 9.67
C GLU A 53 6.41 5.71 10.85
N LEU A 54 5.79 4.53 11.02
CA LEU A 54 4.88 4.28 12.13
C LEU A 54 5.61 4.31 13.49
N ALA A 55 6.83 3.76 13.56
CA ALA A 55 7.65 3.79 14.76
C ALA A 55 8.07 5.22 15.15
N GLU A 56 8.36 6.09 14.17
CA GLU A 56 8.62 7.51 14.40
C GLU A 56 7.40 8.26 14.96
N ASN A 57 6.17 7.81 14.63
CA ASN A 57 4.94 8.31 15.24
C ASN A 57 4.57 7.58 16.55
N GLY A 58 5.47 6.77 17.13
CA GLY A 58 5.25 6.05 18.39
C GLY A 58 4.47 4.72 18.26
N ILE A 59 4.18 4.25 17.05
CA ILE A 59 3.43 3.02 16.80
C ILE A 59 4.39 1.88 16.44
N ILE A 60 4.70 1.02 17.43
CA ILE A 60 5.59 -0.12 17.24
C ILE A 60 4.78 -1.35 16.78
N VAL A 61 5.00 -1.80 15.54
CA VAL A 61 4.29 -2.93 14.94
C VAL A 61 5.26 -3.86 14.23
N GLY A 62 5.04 -5.17 14.39
CA GLY A 62 5.79 -6.20 13.67
C GLY A 62 5.50 -6.23 12.18
N ARG A 63 6.53 -6.50 11.37
CA ARG A 63 6.48 -6.47 9.90
C ARG A 63 5.36 -7.34 9.31
N ASP A 64 5.16 -8.55 9.82
CA ASP A 64 4.17 -9.49 9.26
C ASP A 64 2.74 -9.08 9.59
N ARG A 65 2.50 -8.52 10.80
CA ARG A 65 1.21 -7.93 11.17
C ARG A 65 0.88 -6.75 10.23
N LEU A 66 1.84 -5.87 10.01
CA LEU A 66 1.70 -4.74 9.09
C LEU A 66 1.44 -5.20 7.65
N ALA A 67 2.16 -6.21 7.17
CA ALA A 67 1.98 -6.78 5.83
C ALA A 67 0.60 -7.39 5.63
N ARG A 68 0.12 -8.18 6.62
CA ARG A 68 -1.22 -8.76 6.61
C ARG A 68 -2.29 -7.67 6.54
N LEU A 69 -2.22 -6.67 7.42
CA LEU A 69 -3.22 -5.59 7.48
C LEU A 69 -3.21 -4.74 6.19
N ARG A 70 -2.05 -4.43 5.61
CA ARG A 70 -1.99 -3.77 4.29
C ARG A 70 -2.65 -4.59 3.19
N LYS A 71 -2.46 -5.92 3.20
CA LYS A 71 -3.08 -6.82 2.24
C LYS A 71 -4.60 -6.84 2.39
N GLU A 72 -5.11 -6.93 3.62
CA GLU A 72 -6.55 -6.83 3.92
C GLU A 72 -7.15 -5.51 3.41
N LEU A 73 -6.44 -4.40 3.59
CA LEU A 73 -6.83 -3.07 3.11
C LEU A 73 -6.62 -2.87 1.60
N ARG A 74 -6.08 -3.87 0.88
CA ARG A 74 -5.75 -3.81 -0.55
C ARG A 74 -4.83 -2.64 -0.93
N LEU A 75 -3.99 -2.17 0.00
CA LEU A 75 -3.06 -1.07 -0.25
C LEU A 75 -1.87 -1.54 -1.08
N ARG A 76 -1.51 -0.76 -2.10
CA ARG A 76 -0.38 -1.01 -3.00
C ARG A 76 0.52 0.20 -3.08
N CYS A 77 1.81 -0.02 -3.25
CA CYS A 77 2.72 1.09 -3.47
C CYS A 77 2.56 1.63 -4.88
N LYS A 78 2.46 2.95 -5.00
CA LYS A 78 2.49 3.63 -6.30
C LYS A 78 3.88 3.48 -6.92
N GLN A 79 3.94 2.86 -8.09
CA GLN A 79 5.17 2.77 -8.88
C GLN A 79 5.34 4.02 -9.73
N LYS A 80 6.58 4.50 -9.86
CA LYS A 80 6.90 5.56 -10.82
C LYS A 80 6.66 5.03 -12.23
N ARG A 81 5.97 5.80 -13.07
CA ARG A 81 5.81 5.46 -14.49
C ARG A 81 7.18 5.38 -15.15
N LYS A 82 7.44 4.31 -15.90
CA LYS A 82 8.66 4.20 -16.71
C LYS A 82 8.74 5.41 -17.64
N PHE A 83 9.88 6.08 -17.66
CA PHE A 83 10.14 7.13 -18.63
C PHE A 83 10.18 6.51 -20.03
N ARG A 84 9.48 7.12 -20.99
CA ARG A 84 9.47 6.71 -22.39
C ARG A 84 10.08 7.84 -23.20
N ALA A 85 11.26 7.60 -23.76
CA ALA A 85 11.85 8.51 -24.73
C ALA A 85 10.94 8.55 -25.97
N THR A 86 10.44 9.74 -26.29
CA THR A 86 9.62 9.97 -27.49
C THR A 86 10.48 10.19 -28.72
N THR A 87 11.71 10.67 -28.51
CA THR A 87 12.68 10.95 -29.56
C THR A 87 13.73 9.85 -29.58
N ASN A 88 13.90 9.21 -30.73
CA ASN A 88 15.04 8.35 -30.98
C ASN A 88 16.08 9.18 -31.75
N SER A 89 17.12 9.67 -31.07
CA SER A 89 18.21 10.43 -31.72
C SER A 89 19.04 9.57 -32.68
N ASN A 90 18.94 8.24 -32.60
CA ASN A 90 19.59 7.31 -33.51
C ASN A 90 18.58 6.84 -34.59
N HIS A 91 18.21 7.76 -35.47
CA HIS A 91 17.29 7.50 -36.59
C HIS A 91 17.95 7.86 -37.93
N ASN A 92 17.46 7.26 -39.02
CA ASN A 92 17.93 7.56 -40.38
C ASN A 92 17.12 8.69 -41.06
N LEU A 93 16.26 9.40 -40.32
CA LEU A 93 15.53 10.56 -40.83
C LEU A 93 16.47 11.77 -40.96
N PRO A 94 16.18 12.71 -41.89
CA PRO A 94 17.01 13.90 -42.07
C PRO A 94 17.08 14.72 -40.79
N VAL A 95 18.30 15.00 -40.34
CA VAL A 95 18.59 15.86 -39.19
C VAL A 95 18.85 17.27 -39.69
N ALA A 96 18.18 18.27 -39.11
CA ALA A 96 18.42 19.67 -39.44
C ALA A 96 19.86 20.07 -39.07
N PRO A 97 20.57 20.84 -39.91
CA PRO A 97 21.94 21.25 -39.63
C PRO A 97 22.02 22.18 -38.40
N ASN A 98 23.05 22.01 -37.58
CA ASN A 98 23.32 22.86 -36.43
C ASN A 98 23.92 24.22 -36.88
N LEU A 99 23.06 25.18 -37.17
CA LEU A 99 23.47 26.51 -37.65
C LEU A 99 24.27 27.34 -36.64
N LEU A 100 24.18 27.01 -35.35
CA LEU A 100 24.86 27.73 -34.27
C LEU A 100 26.27 27.21 -34.00
N ASN A 101 26.67 26.08 -34.60
CA ASN A 101 27.94 25.39 -34.36
C ASN A 101 28.24 25.17 -32.86
N GLN A 102 27.21 24.98 -32.04
CA GLN A 102 27.35 24.72 -30.61
C GLN A 102 27.42 23.22 -30.30
N THR A 103 28.27 22.85 -29.36
CA THR A 103 28.39 21.48 -28.86
C THR A 103 27.35 21.21 -27.76
N PHE A 104 26.27 20.52 -28.13
CA PHE A 104 25.27 20.02 -27.18
C PHE A 104 25.65 18.61 -26.73
N ALA A 105 26.59 18.51 -25.80
CA ALA A 105 26.92 17.24 -25.15
C ALA A 105 25.86 16.90 -24.06
N PRO A 106 25.43 15.63 -23.95
CA PRO A 106 24.49 15.18 -22.91
C PRO A 106 25.13 15.10 -21.51
#